data_AF-A0A1B7XDM9-F1
#
_entry.id   AF-A0A1B7XDM9-F1
#
_cell.length_a   1.000
_cell.length_b   1.000
_cell.length_c   1.000
_cell.angle_alpha   90.00
_cell.angle_beta   90.00
_cell.angle_gamma   90.00
#
_symmetry.space_group_name_H-M   'P 1'
#
loop_
_entity.id
_entity.type
_entity.pdbx_description
1 polymer ?
#
loop_
_entity_poly.entity_id
_entity_poly.type
_entity_poly.pdbx_seq_one_letter_code
_entity_poly.pdbx_strand_id
1 'polypeptide(L)' 'MLCPKCGGKTHVPRSNVADEEYVVRQRVCKQCGNKAVSVEVFLSSMQNGLEYITKEKLSDLI' A
#
# COMPACT_ATOMS: atom_id res chain seq x y z
N MET A 1 6.50 5.69 -11.07
CA MET A 1 5.62 6.79 -10.60
C MET A 1 6.46 7.92 -10.01
N LEU A 2 5.96 9.14 -10.08
CA LEU A 2 6.53 10.30 -9.41
C LEU A 2 5.96 10.43 -7.99
N CYS A 3 6.73 11.00 -7.08
CA CYS A 3 6.30 11.28 -5.71
C CYS A 3 5.23 12.39 -5.72
N PRO A 4 4.06 12.18 -5.11
CA PRO A 4 3.00 13.19 -5.09
C PRO A 4 3.38 14.44 -4.28
N LYS A 5 4.36 14.34 -3.36
CA LYS A 5 4.82 15.51 -2.58
C LYS A 5 5.86 16.37 -3.29
N CYS A 6 6.82 15.76 -3.98
CA CYS A 6 8.00 16.48 -4.49
C CYS A 6 8.32 16.23 -5.97
N GLY A 7 7.50 15.46 -6.69
CA GLY A 7 7.73 15.10 -8.09
C GLY A 7 8.90 14.13 -8.33
N GLY A 8 9.67 13.77 -7.30
CA GLY A 8 10.85 12.92 -7.41
C GLY A 8 10.53 11.46 -7.79
N LYS A 9 11.53 10.75 -8.34
CA LYS A 9 11.39 9.32 -8.66
C LYS A 9 11.13 8.48 -7.41
N THR A 10 10.20 7.54 -7.51
CA THR A 10 9.90 6.55 -6.45
C THR A 10 10.50 5.19 -6.77
N HIS A 11 10.72 4.37 -5.75
CA HIS A 11 11.09 2.96 -5.89
C HIS A 11 10.22 2.10 -4.97
N VAL A 12 10.18 0.80 -5.26
CA VAL A 12 9.47 -0.19 -4.46
C VAL A 12 10.54 -1.02 -3.72
N PRO A 13 10.62 -0.98 -2.39
CA PRO A 13 11.50 -1.86 -1.62
C PRO A 13 11.09 -3.32 -1.77
N ARG A 14 12.02 -4.26 -1.55
CA ARG A 14 11.74 -5.71 -1.64
C ARG A 14 10.80 -6.24 -0.56
N SER A 15 10.46 -5.46 0.45
CA SER A 15 9.61 -5.84 1.60
C SER A 15 8.11 -5.84 1.28
N ASN A 16 7.72 -6.15 0.05
CA ASN A 16 6.30 -6.26 -0.28
C ASN A 16 5.76 -7.58 0.27
N VAL A 17 4.58 -7.52 0.88
CA VAL A 17 3.81 -8.70 1.24
C VAL A 17 2.91 -9.02 0.05
N ALA A 18 3.07 -10.20 -0.52
CA ALA A 18 2.19 -10.72 -1.56
C ALA A 18 1.72 -12.10 -1.12
N ASP A 19 0.41 -12.28 -1.10
CA ASP A 19 -0.23 -13.55 -0.78
C ASP A 19 -1.27 -13.87 -1.87
N GLU A 20 -1.96 -15.01 -1.76
CA GLU A 20 -2.98 -15.47 -2.72
C GLU A 20 -4.18 -14.51 -2.83
N GLU A 21 -4.42 -13.67 -1.81
CA GLU A 21 -5.58 -12.79 -1.74
C GLU A 21 -5.29 -11.32 -2.07
N TYR A 22 -4.08 -10.84 -1.78
CA TYR A 22 -3.72 -9.43 -1.94
C TYR A 22 -2.22 -9.22 -2.13
N VAL A 23 -1.90 -8.06 -2.70
CA VAL A 23 -0.53 -7.57 -2.89
C VAL A 23 -0.42 -6.20 -2.24
N VAL A 24 0.35 -6.11 -1.16
CA VAL A 24 0.71 -4.83 -0.52
C VAL A 24 2.03 -4.36 -1.10
N ARG A 25 2.02 -3.19 -1.73
CA ARG A 25 3.22 -2.53 -2.25
C ARG A 25 3.47 -1.22 -1.52
N GLN A 26 4.65 -1.08 -0.95
CA GLN A 26 5.11 0.20 -0.42
C GLN A 26 6.01 0.89 -1.45
N ARG A 27 5.69 2.13 -1.80
CA ARG A 27 6.55 2.99 -2.64
C ARG A 27 7.21 4.04 -1.78
N VAL A 28 8.50 4.25 -2.00
CA VAL A 28 9.29 5.26 -1.27
C VAL A 28 9.95 6.21 -2.25
N CYS A 29 9.77 7.51 -2.04
CA CYS A 29 10.44 8.55 -2.81
C CYS A 29 11.95 8.57 -2.51
N LYS A 30 12.78 8.57 -3.55
CA LYS A 30 14.25 8.62 -3.40
C LYS A 30 14.77 9.98 -2.93
N GLN A 31 13.97 11.05 -3.04
CA GLN A 31 14.39 12.41 -2.70
C GLN A 31 13.91 12.83 -1.31
N CYS A 32 12.60 12.81 -1.04
CA CYS A 32 12.04 13.31 0.22
C CYS A 32 11.64 12.20 1.21
N GLY A 33 11.88 10.93 0.87
CA GLY A 33 11.53 9.80 1.73
C GLY A 33 10.03 9.53 1.88
N ASN A 34 9.16 10.30 1.22
CA ASN A 34 7.70 10.10 1.30
C ASN A 34 7.32 8.66 0.92
N LYS A 35 6.49 8.04 1.77
CA LYS A 35 6.00 6.67 1.62
C LYS A 35 4.55 6.69 1.14
N ALA A 36 4.21 5.84 0.21
CA ALA A 36 2.84 5.60 -0.24
C ALA A 36 2.60 4.08 -0.26
N VAL A 37 1.53 3.64 0.39
CA VAL A 37 1.14 2.23 0.43
C VAL A 37 -0.02 2.04 -0.55
N SER A 38 0.08 1.01 -1.40
CA SER A 38 -1.00 0.57 -2.27
C SER A 38 -1.31 -0.89 -1.98
N VAL A 39 -2.60 -1.19 -1.77
CA VAL A 39 -3.10 -2.55 -1.59
C VAL A 39 -3.88 -2.91 -2.86
N GLU A 40 -3.42 -3.94 -3.57
CA GLU A 40 -4.09 -4.52 -4.72
C GLU A 40 -4.75 -5.82 -4.26
N VAL A 41 -6.05 -6.00 -4.49
CA VAL A 41 -6.81 -7.19 -4.05
C VAL A 41 -7.37 -7.87 -5.30
N PHE A 42 -7.31 -9.20 -5.37
CA PHE A 42 -7.98 -9.93 -6.46
C PHE A 42 -9.49 -9.71 -6.38
N LEU A 43 -10.17 -9.60 -7.52
CA LEU A 43 -11.63 -9.41 -7.54
C LEU A 43 -12.36 -10.55 -6.81
N SER A 44 -11.85 -11.78 -6.90
CA SER A 44 -12.35 -12.94 -6.16
C SER A 44 -12.25 -12.81 -4.64
N SER A 45 -11.28 -12.02 -4.16
CA SER A 45 -10.98 -11.81 -2.74
C SER A 45 -11.32 -10.39 -2.28
N MET A 46 -12.06 -9.63 -3.10
CA MET A 46 -12.39 -8.22 -2.85
C MET A 46 -13.16 -8.03 -1.53
N GLN A 47 -14.00 -9.00 -1.16
CA GLN A 47 -14.71 -8.99 0.12
C GLN A 47 -13.73 -9.04 1.30
N ASN A 48 -12.74 -9.94 1.26
CA ASN A 48 -11.68 -10.03 2.27
C ASN A 48 -10.80 -8.77 2.31
N GLY A 49 -10.48 -8.21 1.13
CA GLY A 49 -9.71 -6.97 1.03
C GLY A 49 -10.42 -5.75 1.63
N LEU A 50 -11.74 -5.65 1.43
CA LEU A 50 -12.56 -4.61 2.07
C LEU A 50 -12.63 -4.79 3.59
N GLU A 51 -12.72 -6.03 4.07
CA GLU A 51 -12.68 -6.35 5.50
C GLU A 51 -11.33 -5.99 6.15
N TYR A 52 -10.20 -6.24 5.47
CA TYR A 52 -8.87 -5.87 5.98
C TYR A 52 -8.72 -4.35 6.13
N ILE A 53 -9.13 -3.58 5.11
CA ILE A 53 -9.06 -2.11 5.14
C ILE A 53 -9.98 -1.53 6.23
N THR A 54 -11.15 -2.14 6.45
CA THR A 54 -12.10 -1.66 7.46
C THR A 54 -11.70 -2.04 8.89
N LYS A 55 -11.07 -3.21 9.10
CA LYS A 55 -10.56 -3.62 10.41
C LYS A 55 -9.34 -2.79 10.86
N GLU A 56 -8.38 -2.53 9.98
CA GLU A 56 -7.20 -1.72 10.36
C GLU A 56 -7.51 -0.22 10.55
N LYS A 57 -8.60 0.31 9.96
CA LYS A 57 -9.02 1.69 10.17
C LYS A 57 -9.80 1.95 11.47
N LEU A 58 -10.12 0.94 12.26
CA LEU A 58 -10.81 1.11 13.56
C LEU A 58 -9.85 1.02 14.76
N SER A 59 -8.68 0.40 14.61
CA SER A 59 -7.67 0.30 15.68
C SER A 59 -6.85 1.56 15.89
N ASP A 60 -6.78 2.46 14.90
CA ASP A 60 -6.07 3.75 15.00
C ASP A 60 -7.00 4.93 15.37
N LEU A 61 -8.26 4.66 15.74
CA LEU A 61 -9.32 5.66 15.99
C LEU A 61 -9.93 5.58 17.42
N ILE A 62 -9.37 4.77 18.31
CA ILE A 62 -9.67 4.73 19.75
C ILE A 62 -8.44 5.13 20.55
#